data_AF-A0A2J7ZFR2-F1
#
_entry.id   AF-A0A2J7ZFR2-F1
#
_cell.length_a   1.000
_cell.length_b   1.000
_cell.length_c   1.000
_cell.angle_alpha   90.00
_cell.angle_beta   90.00
_cell.angle_gamma   90.00
#
_symmetry.space_group_name_H-M   'P 1'
#
loop_
_entity.id
_entity.type
_entity.pdbx_description
1 polymer ?
#
loop_
_entity_poly.entity_id
_entity_poly.type
_entity_poly.pdbx_seq_one_letter_code
_entity_poly.pdbx_strand_id
1 'polypeptide(L)'
;LGADLVNVVGDVVVSAATIAYSGPFTPVYRAALVAEWGGFLREAGVPASANASLLHTLQDPVKVRSWTIAGLPTDTLSVENGIIVFKARRWPLMIDPQAQANKWIKNMERESGLDVIKLSDRDFLRTLENGVRFGRA
;
A
#
# COMPACT_ATOMS: atom_id res chain seq x y z
N LEU A 1 -19.38 -6.17 -16.29
CA LEU A 1 -19.86 -4.77 -16.31
C LEU A 1 -21.06 -4.56 -15.38
N GLY A 2 -22.24 -5.17 -15.62
CA GLY A 2 -23.40 -4.96 -14.74
C GLY A 2 -23.22 -5.45 -13.29
N ALA A 3 -22.69 -6.66 -13.10
CA ALA A 3 -22.45 -7.22 -11.76
C ALA A 3 -21.31 -6.50 -11.01
N ASP A 4 -20.23 -6.14 -11.71
CA ASP A 4 -19.10 -5.42 -11.11
C ASP A 4 -19.51 -4.03 -10.60
N LEU A 5 -20.41 -3.35 -11.32
CA LEU A 5 -20.93 -2.04 -10.91
C LEU A 5 -21.79 -2.13 -9.64
N VAL A 6 -22.49 -3.26 -9.45
CA VAL A 6 -23.30 -3.51 -8.25
C VAL A 6 -22.40 -3.81 -7.06
N ASN A 7 -21.35 -4.60 -7.26
CA ASN A 7 -20.44 -5.03 -6.19
C ASN A 7 -19.39 -3.98 -5.79
N VAL A 8 -19.21 -2.93 -6.61
CA VAL A 8 -18.15 -1.93 -6.44
C VAL A 8 -18.14 -1.31 -5.05
N VAL A 9 -19.30 -1.09 -4.45
CA VAL A 9 -19.41 -0.48 -3.12
C VAL A 9 -18.77 -1.38 -2.07
N GLY A 10 -19.15 -2.66 -2.03
CA GLY A 10 -18.56 -3.61 -1.09
C GLY A 10 -17.07 -3.84 -1.34
N ASP A 11 -16.67 -3.97 -2.60
CA ASP A 11 -15.27 -4.19 -3.00
C ASP A 11 -14.36 -3.03 -2.58
N VAL A 12 -14.84 -1.79 -2.74
CA VAL A 12 -14.14 -0.59 -2.30
C VAL A 12 -14.10 -0.49 -0.78
N VAL A 13 -15.16 -0.86 -0.06
CA VAL A 13 -15.18 -0.87 1.41
C VAL A 13 -14.13 -1.83 1.96
N VAL A 14 -14.06 -3.07 1.45
CA VAL A 14 -13.04 -4.06 1.85
C VAL A 14 -11.63 -3.55 1.56
N SER A 15 -11.41 -2.96 0.38
CA SER A 15 -10.11 -2.42 -0.01
C SER A 15 -9.69 -1.23 0.85
N ALA A 16 -10.62 -0.32 1.15
CA ALA A 16 -10.38 0.83 2.01
C ALA A 16 -10.05 0.40 3.45
N ALA A 17 -10.79 -0.58 3.99
CA ALA A 17 -10.49 -1.16 5.30
C ALA A 17 -9.10 -1.82 5.32
N THR A 18 -8.74 -2.53 4.25
CA THR A 18 -7.40 -3.13 4.11
C THR A 18 -6.29 -2.07 4.14
N ILE A 19 -6.45 -0.97 3.39
CA ILE A 19 -5.46 0.13 3.40
C ILE A 19 -5.36 0.79 4.77
N ALA A 20 -6.50 1.00 5.43
CA ALA A 20 -6.54 1.73 6.70
C ALA A 20 -6.02 0.92 7.89
N TYR A 21 -6.28 -0.39 7.92
CA TYR A 21 -6.10 -1.21 9.13
C TYR A 21 -5.15 -2.39 8.95
N SER A 22 -4.97 -2.92 7.75
CA SER A 22 -4.26 -4.20 7.55
C SER A 22 -2.74 -4.08 7.43
N GLY A 23 -2.22 -2.87 7.18
CA GLY A 23 -0.79 -2.59 6.95
C GLY A 23 0.20 -3.32 7.88
N PRO A 24 0.04 -3.31 9.21
CA PRO A 24 1.01 -3.92 10.13
C PRO A 24 0.88 -5.45 10.29
N PHE A 25 -0.16 -6.08 9.74
CA PHE A 25 -0.47 -7.48 10.02
C PHE A 25 0.09 -8.47 9.00
N THR A 26 0.20 -9.74 9.41
CA THR A 26 0.65 -10.86 8.59
C THR A 26 -0.41 -11.29 7.57
N PRO A 27 -0.03 -11.95 6.45
CA PRO A 27 -0.98 -12.39 5.42
C PRO A 27 -2.19 -13.16 5.95
N VAL A 28 -1.96 -14.08 6.90
CA VAL A 28 -3.01 -14.92 7.49
C VAL A 28 -4.03 -14.07 8.23
N TYR A 29 -3.57 -13.09 9.02
CA TYR A 29 -4.46 -12.22 9.77
C TYR A 29 -5.20 -11.23 8.85
N ARG A 30 -4.55 -10.73 7.80
CA ARG A 30 -5.21 -9.91 6.77
C ARG A 30 -6.35 -10.67 6.09
N ALA A 31 -6.12 -11.94 5.74
CA ALA A 31 -7.14 -12.77 5.13
C ALA A 31 -8.33 -13.01 6.08
N ALA A 32 -8.06 -13.21 7.38
CA ALA A 32 -9.11 -13.33 8.39
C ALA A 32 -9.96 -12.05 8.50
N LEU A 33 -9.33 -10.87 8.54
CA LEU A 33 -10.03 -9.59 8.57
C LEU A 33 -10.91 -9.37 7.33
N VAL A 34 -10.38 -9.68 6.13
CA VAL A 34 -11.13 -9.57 4.87
C VAL A 34 -12.36 -10.49 4.87
N ALA A 35 -12.21 -11.72 5.37
CA ALA A 35 -13.32 -12.66 5.49
C ALA A 35 -14.39 -12.17 6.49
N GLU A 36 -13.96 -11.61 7.63
CA GLU A 36 -14.84 -11.03 8.63
C GLU A 36 -15.61 -9.82 8.08
N TRP A 37 -14.92 -8.88 7.41
CA TRP A 37 -15.56 -7.74 6.74
C TRP A 37 -16.54 -8.18 5.65
N GLY A 38 -16.20 -9.22 4.89
CA GLY A 38 -17.14 -9.84 3.93
C GLY A 38 -18.36 -10.46 4.61
N GLY A 39 -18.23 -10.98 5.84
CA GLY A 39 -19.35 -11.37 6.70
C GLY A 39 -20.27 -10.19 7.00
N PHE A 40 -19.72 -9.11 7.55
CA PHE A 40 -20.49 -7.91 7.90
C PHE A 40 -21.20 -7.28 6.70
N LEU A 41 -20.55 -7.23 5.53
CA LEU A 41 -21.19 -6.71 4.32
C LEU A 41 -22.40 -7.56 3.91
N ARG A 42 -22.32 -8.89 4.02
CA ARG A 42 -23.44 -9.79 3.73
C ARG A 42 -24.60 -9.60 4.71
N GLU A 43 -24.31 -9.49 6.00
CA GLU A 43 -25.32 -9.23 7.03
C GLU A 43 -26.01 -7.88 6.83
N ALA A 44 -25.26 -6.87 6.38
CA ALA A 44 -25.77 -5.54 6.07
C ALA A 44 -26.48 -5.46 4.70
N GLY A 45 -26.54 -6.54 3.92
CA GLY A 45 -27.14 -6.55 2.59
C GLY A 45 -26.36 -5.73 1.55
N VAL A 46 -25.08 -5.47 1.78
CA VAL A 46 -24.22 -4.72 0.86
C VAL A 46 -23.61 -5.70 -0.16
N PRO A 47 -23.88 -5.53 -1.47
CA PRO A 47 -23.30 -6.38 -2.49
C PRO A 47 -21.78 -6.20 -2.57
N ALA A 48 -21.08 -7.32 -2.66
CA ALA A 48 -19.64 -7.39 -2.82
C ALA A 48 -19.28 -8.63 -3.66
N SER A 49 -18.14 -8.59 -4.33
CA SER A 49 -17.61 -9.73 -5.06
C SER A 49 -17.20 -10.84 -4.09
N ALA A 50 -17.39 -12.11 -4.47
CA ALA A 50 -17.03 -13.25 -3.63
C ALA A 50 -15.54 -13.28 -3.25
N ASN A 51 -14.68 -12.69 -4.10
CA ASN A 51 -13.24 -12.57 -3.94
C ASN A 51 -12.80 -11.10 -3.73
N ALA A 52 -13.65 -10.26 -3.14
CA ALA A 52 -13.34 -8.87 -2.81
C ALA A 52 -11.99 -8.78 -2.07
N SER A 53 -11.03 -8.08 -2.65
CA SER A 53 -9.68 -7.97 -2.11
C SER A 53 -9.00 -6.71 -2.64
N LEU A 54 -7.99 -6.24 -1.89
CA LEU A 54 -7.21 -5.07 -2.27
C LEU A 54 -6.60 -5.20 -3.67
N LEU A 55 -6.08 -6.39 -4.00
CA LEU A 55 -5.49 -6.67 -5.30
C LEU A 55 -6.55 -6.63 -6.40
N HIS A 56 -7.68 -7.32 -6.23
CA HIS A 56 -8.72 -7.35 -7.27
C HIS A 56 -9.29 -5.95 -7.58
N THR A 57 -9.42 -5.10 -6.56
CA THR A 57 -10.05 -3.78 -6.71
C THR A 57 -9.08 -2.67 -7.12
N LEU A 58 -7.85 -2.66 -6.59
CA LEU A 58 -6.94 -1.51 -6.72
C LEU A 58 -5.62 -1.81 -7.43
N GLN A 59 -5.36 -3.05 -7.85
CA GLN A 59 -4.15 -3.39 -8.57
C GLN A 59 -4.14 -2.75 -9.96
N ASP A 60 -3.03 -2.09 -10.27
CA ASP A 60 -2.71 -1.60 -11.61
C ASP A 60 -1.51 -2.42 -12.13
N PRO A 61 -1.70 -3.30 -13.12
CA PRO A 61 -0.63 -4.15 -13.64
C PRO A 61 0.60 -3.38 -14.15
N VAL A 62 0.40 -2.16 -14.67
CA VAL A 62 1.49 -1.32 -15.17
C VAL A 62 2.33 -0.81 -14.00
N LYS A 63 1.67 -0.33 -12.92
CA LYS A 63 2.37 0.09 -11.70
C LYS A 63 3.09 -1.08 -11.03
N VAL A 64 2.45 -2.24 -10.90
CA VAL A 64 3.07 -3.43 -10.31
C VAL A 64 4.34 -3.80 -11.07
N ARG A 65 4.30 -3.81 -12.41
CA ARG A 65 5.48 -4.06 -13.23
C ARG A 65 6.58 -3.03 -12.97
N SER A 66 6.25 -1.74 -12.87
CA SER A 66 7.24 -0.69 -12.54
C SER A 66 7.89 -0.92 -11.17
N TRP A 67 7.12 -1.35 -10.17
CA TRP A 67 7.63 -1.64 -8.84
C TRP A 67 8.55 -2.86 -8.85
N THR A 68 8.21 -3.89 -9.62
CA THR A 68 9.07 -5.06 -9.81
C THR A 68 10.41 -4.70 -10.45
N ILE A 69 10.42 -3.84 -11.47
CA ILE A 69 11.65 -3.32 -12.08
C ILE A 69 12.48 -2.55 -11.05
N ALA A 70 11.82 -1.81 -10.14
CA ALA A 70 12.49 -1.12 -9.03
C ALA A 70 12.90 -2.04 -7.86
N GLY A 71 12.60 -3.34 -7.92
CA GLY A 71 13.06 -4.34 -6.95
C GLY A 71 12.04 -4.75 -5.87
N LEU A 72 10.76 -4.40 -6.02
CA LEU A 72 9.68 -4.96 -5.21
C LEU A 72 9.46 -6.44 -5.59
N PRO A 73 9.37 -7.37 -4.64
CA PRO A 73 8.97 -8.74 -4.93
C PRO A 73 7.61 -8.84 -5.63
N THR A 74 7.43 -9.94 -6.34
CA THR A 74 6.19 -10.26 -7.06
C THR A 74 5.20 -11.06 -6.22
N ASP A 75 5.52 -11.36 -4.95
CA ASP A 75 4.59 -12.07 -4.07
C ASP A 75 3.40 -11.17 -3.68
N THR A 76 2.27 -11.81 -3.39
CA THR A 76 1.01 -11.15 -3.05
C THR A 76 1.14 -10.12 -1.95
N LEU A 77 1.87 -10.43 -0.86
CA LEU A 77 2.01 -9.54 0.29
C LEU A 77 2.81 -8.28 -0.09
N SER A 78 3.90 -8.44 -0.85
CA SER A 78 4.71 -7.33 -1.33
C SER A 78 3.91 -6.40 -2.25
N VAL A 79 3.09 -6.96 -3.14
CA VAL A 79 2.22 -6.16 -4.03
C VAL A 79 1.14 -5.43 -3.21
N GLU A 80 0.50 -6.07 -2.24
CA GLU A 80 -0.43 -5.42 -1.31
C GLU A 80 0.23 -4.25 -0.57
N ASN A 81 1.43 -4.48 -0.02
CA ASN A 81 2.19 -3.43 0.66
C ASN A 81 2.52 -2.27 -0.29
N GLY A 82 2.86 -2.57 -1.54
CA GLY A 82 3.03 -1.57 -2.60
C GLY A 82 1.77 -0.74 -2.81
N ILE A 83 0.61 -1.39 -2.92
CA ILE A 83 -0.68 -0.67 -3.06
C ILE A 83 -0.95 0.20 -1.84
N ILE A 84 -0.73 -0.31 -0.62
CA ILE A 84 -0.92 0.47 0.62
C ILE A 84 -0.02 1.70 0.62
N VAL A 85 1.27 1.55 0.31
CA VAL A 85 2.23 2.67 0.24
C VAL A 85 1.76 3.76 -0.72
N PHE A 86 1.22 3.40 -1.89
CA PHE A 86 0.80 4.35 -2.93
C PHE A 86 -0.64 4.87 -2.78
N LYS A 87 -1.49 4.21 -1.98
CA LYS A 87 -2.90 4.59 -1.79
C LYS A 87 -3.21 5.14 -0.41
N ALA A 88 -2.34 4.91 0.57
CA ALA A 88 -2.50 5.44 1.92
C ALA A 88 -2.44 6.97 1.90
N ARG A 89 -3.30 7.60 2.70
CA ARG A 89 -3.29 9.06 2.90
C ARG A 89 -2.23 9.54 3.87
N ARG A 90 -1.71 8.65 4.72
CA ARG A 90 -0.67 8.94 5.71
C ARG A 90 0.66 8.40 5.19
N TRP A 91 1.76 9.07 5.52
CA TRP A 91 3.09 8.59 5.18
C TRP A 91 3.33 7.20 5.78
N PRO A 92 3.70 6.20 4.96
CA PRO A 92 3.85 4.82 5.43
C PRO A 92 5.14 4.65 6.24
N LEU A 93 5.03 4.00 7.40
CA LEU A 93 6.18 3.53 8.17
C LEU A 93 6.46 2.07 7.78
N MET A 94 7.61 1.82 7.15
CA MET A 94 8.00 0.49 6.69
C MET A 94 8.74 -0.27 7.79
N ILE A 95 8.20 -1.42 8.19
CA ILE A 95 8.89 -2.39 9.06
C ILE A 95 9.63 -3.37 8.15
N ASP A 96 10.92 -3.14 7.94
CA ASP A 96 11.70 -3.80 6.87
C ASP A 96 13.05 -4.35 7.39
N PRO A 97 13.07 -5.54 8.01
CA PRO A 97 14.30 -6.13 8.54
C PRO A 97 15.29 -6.55 7.44
N GLN A 98 14.83 -6.75 6.21
CA GLN A 98 15.66 -7.20 5.07
C GLN A 98 16.13 -6.05 4.17
N ALA A 99 15.78 -4.80 4.52
CA ALA A 99 16.05 -3.60 3.72
C ALA A 99 15.53 -3.68 2.28
N GLN A 100 14.50 -4.49 2.03
CA GLN A 100 13.93 -4.67 0.70
C GLN A 100 13.09 -3.48 0.28
N ALA A 101 12.17 -3.03 1.14
CA ALA A 101 11.37 -1.86 0.91
C ALA A 101 12.25 -0.60 0.82
N ASN A 102 13.33 -0.54 1.63
CA ASN A 102 14.31 0.53 1.55
C ASN A 102 15.00 0.62 0.17
N LYS A 103 15.46 -0.52 -0.36
CA LYS A 103 16.06 -0.59 -1.71
C LYS A 103 15.04 -0.22 -2.79
N TRP A 104 13.82 -0.73 -2.67
CA TRP A 104 12.74 -0.45 -3.62
C TRP A 104 12.44 1.04 -3.72
N ILE A 105 12.23 1.74 -2.61
CA ILE A 105 11.94 3.20 -2.62
C ILE A 105 13.10 4.01 -3.18
N LYS A 106 14.35 3.69 -2.81
CA LYS A 106 15.54 4.35 -3.38
C LYS A 106 15.68 4.15 -4.88
N ASN A 107 15.29 2.98 -5.39
CA ASN A 107 15.33 2.69 -6.81
C ASN A 107 14.20 3.41 -7.56
N MET A 108 13.01 3.54 -6.97
CA MET A 108 11.88 4.28 -7.51
C MET A 108 12.20 5.78 -7.64
N GLU A 109 12.78 6.36 -6.59
CA GLU A 109 13.05 7.81 -6.51
C GLU A 109 14.47 8.20 -6.96
N ARG A 110 15.16 7.30 -7.68
CA ARG A 110 16.56 7.51 -8.09
C ARG A 110 16.72 8.77 -8.94
N GLU A 111 15.78 9.02 -9.84
CA GLU A 111 15.81 10.19 -10.75
C GLU A 111 15.27 11.46 -10.07
N SER A 112 14.45 11.31 -9.03
CA SER A 112 13.86 12.41 -8.24
C SER A 112 14.86 13.07 -7.28
N GLY A 113 16.00 12.44 -7.03
CA GLY A 113 17.03 12.94 -6.11
C GLY A 113 16.67 12.78 -4.63
N LEU A 114 16.16 11.61 -4.25
CA LEU A 114 15.75 11.27 -2.88
C LEU A 114 16.82 11.59 -1.82
N ASP A 115 16.48 12.46 -0.87
CA ASP A 115 17.32 12.79 0.28
C ASP A 115 17.15 11.71 1.38
N VAL A 116 18.25 11.01 1.72
CA VAL A 116 18.24 9.94 2.74
C VAL A 116 18.87 10.43 4.02
N ILE A 117 18.05 10.62 5.07
CA ILE A 117 18.48 11.14 6.37
C ILE A 117 18.12 10.21 7.53
N LYS A 118 18.84 10.33 8.63
CA LYS A 118 18.56 9.68 9.91
C LYS A 118 18.39 10.72 11.02
N LEU A 119 17.60 10.38 12.04
CA LEU A 119 17.42 11.23 13.23
C LEU A 119 18.75 11.51 13.97
N SER A 120 19.76 10.65 13.80
CA SER A 120 21.09 10.81 14.37
C SER A 120 21.99 11.80 13.61
N ASP A 121 21.59 12.22 12.40
CA ASP A 121 22.43 13.07 11.57
C ASP A 121 22.43 14.49 12.12
N ARG A 122 23.61 15.11 12.25
CA ARG A 122 23.77 16.47 12.78
C ARG A 122 22.91 17.50 12.04
N ASP A 123 22.73 17.30 10.74
CA ASP A 123 22.03 18.22 9.85
C ASP A 123 20.58 17.78 9.54
N PHE A 124 20.02 16.80 10.28
CA PHE A 124 18.67 16.24 10.07
C PHE A 124 17.58 17.31 9.89
N LEU A 125 17.47 18.26 10.84
CA LEU A 125 16.43 19.29 10.80
C LEU A 125 16.56 20.19 9.57
N ARG A 126 17.80 20.53 9.18
CA ARG A 126 18.07 21.37 8.02
C ARG A 126 17.67 20.68 6.71
N THR A 127 18.03 19.41 6.56
CA THR A 127 17.65 18.64 5.37
C THR A 127 16.15 18.42 5.29
N LEU A 128 15.48 18.12 6.42
CA LEU A 128 14.02 17.99 6.48
C LEU A 128 13.31 19.29 6.10
N GLU A 129 13.74 20.43 6.64
CA GLU A 129 13.18 21.75 6.31
C GLU A 129 13.30 22.04 4.81
N ASN A 130 14.47 21.77 4.22
CA ASN A 130 14.68 21.94 2.79
C ASN A 130 13.78 21.02 1.96
N GLY A 131 13.59 19.77 2.39
CA GLY A 131 12.68 18.82 1.74
C GLY A 131 11.25 19.36 1.67
N VAL A 132 10.72 19.85 2.80
CA VAL A 132 9.38 20.45 2.87
C VAL A 132 9.28 21.73 2.05
N ARG A 133 10.29 22.60 2.11
CA ARG A 133 10.26 23.92 1.47
C ARG A 133 10.37 23.85 -0.05
N PHE A 134 11.22 22.97 -0.56
CA PHE A 134 11.53 22.87 -1.99
C PHE A 134 10.85 21.69 -2.68
N GLY A 135 10.10 20.87 -1.95
CA GLY A 135 9.42 19.69 -2.49
C GLY A 135 10.38 18.62 -2.99
N ARG A 136 11.50 18.41 -2.28
CA ARG A 136 12.42 17.30 -2.58
C ARG A 136 11.89 16.01 -1.99
N ALA A 137 12.07 14.92 -2.73
CA ALA A 137 11.76 13.57 -2.28
C ALA A 137 12.65 13.16 -1.11
#